data_AF-A0A7V6BEW8-F1
#
_entry.id   AF-A0A7V6BEW8-F1
#
_cell.length_a   1.000
_cell.length_b   1.000
_cell.length_c   1.000
_cell.angle_alpha   90.00
_cell.angle_beta   90.00
_cell.angle_gamma   90.00
#
_symmetry.space_group_name_H-M   'P 1'
#
loop_
_entity.id
_entity.type
_entity.pdbx_description
1 polymer ?
#
loop_
_entity_poly.entity_id
_entity_poly.type
_entity_poly.pdbx_seq_one_letter_code
_entity_poly.pdbx_strand_id
1 'polypeptide(L)'
;MVVFCFALIILIISAPSSYSQREMEYLGRGLVGIVKNDREVFLSWRLLGTDPQTVAFNLYRSTDSKPLVKLNKIPITDSTCFTDTNVNLSSANCYFVRPLLNGCELEPCTPFCIKSNPPALPYISIRLQTPDGYSPNDGSVGDLDGDGEYEIVIHQVGRGRDNSQNGFTTAPIFEAYKLDGT
;
A
#
# COMPACT_ATOMS: atom_id res chain seq x y z
N MET A 1 -56.38 21.95 -7.64
CA MET A 1 -55.79 20.90 -6.78
C MET A 1 -55.19 19.73 -7.56
N VAL A 2 -55.88 19.14 -8.54
CA VAL A 2 -55.39 17.95 -9.29
C VAL A 2 -54.09 18.21 -10.08
N VAL A 3 -53.95 19.38 -10.72
CA VAL A 3 -52.74 19.75 -11.48
C VAL A 3 -51.50 19.94 -10.58
N PHE A 4 -51.71 20.40 -9.34
CA PHE A 4 -50.64 20.60 -8.37
C PHE A 4 -50.12 19.26 -7.84
N CYS A 5 -50.99 18.26 -7.67
CA CYS A 5 -50.61 16.88 -7.34
C CYS A 5 -49.81 16.21 -8.47
N PHE A 6 -50.19 16.42 -9.73
CA PHE A 6 -49.46 15.85 -10.88
C PHE A 6 -48.04 16.43 -11.03
N ALA A 7 -47.87 17.74 -10.81
CA ALA A 7 -46.55 18.39 -10.86
C ALA A 7 -45.61 17.90 -9.74
N LEU A 8 -46.14 17.63 -8.54
CA LEU A 8 -45.37 17.13 -7.40
C LEU A 8 -44.89 15.69 -7.61
N ILE A 9 -45.71 14.85 -8.25
CA ILE A 9 -45.37 13.45 -8.56
C ILE A 9 -44.25 13.37 -9.60
N ILE A 10 -44.26 14.25 -10.61
CA ILE A 10 -43.20 14.29 -11.64
C ILE A 10 -41.85 14.72 -11.03
N LEU A 11 -41.85 15.64 -10.06
CA LEU A 11 -40.62 16.12 -9.40
C LEU A 11 -39.93 15.02 -8.56
N ILE A 12 -40.71 14.14 -7.93
CA ILE A 12 -40.20 13.03 -7.11
C ILE A 12 -39.62 11.91 -7.98
N ILE A 13 -40.17 11.70 -9.18
CA ILE A 13 -39.68 10.67 -10.13
C ILE A 13 -38.40 11.13 -10.85
N SER A 14 -38.16 12.45 -10.94
CA SER A 14 -36.94 13.04 -11.51
C SER A 14 -35.80 13.24 -10.51
N ALA A 15 -35.90 12.72 -9.29
CA ALA A 15 -34.78 12.76 -8.35
C ALA A 15 -33.60 11.97 -8.95
N PRO A 16 -32.42 12.59 -9.14
CA PRO A 16 -31.26 11.87 -9.63
C PRO A 16 -30.91 10.77 -8.62
N SER A 17 -30.67 9.56 -9.12
CA SER A 17 -30.12 8.46 -8.32
C SER A 17 -28.84 8.95 -7.67
N SER A 18 -28.88 9.19 -6.36
CA SER A 18 -27.69 9.50 -5.60
C SER A 18 -26.94 8.19 -5.40
N TYR A 19 -25.83 8.02 -6.11
CA TYR A 19 -24.91 6.94 -5.83
C TYR A 19 -24.26 7.25 -4.48
N SER A 20 -24.65 6.51 -3.44
CA SER A 20 -23.87 6.48 -2.21
C SER A 20 -22.51 5.87 -2.57
N GLN A 21 -21.48 6.71 -2.65
CA GLN A 21 -20.11 6.25 -2.77
C GLN A 21 -19.79 5.45 -1.50
N ARG A 22 -19.04 4.36 -1.64
CA ARG A 22 -18.54 3.64 -0.46
C ARG A 22 -17.44 4.48 0.16
N GLU A 23 -17.46 4.58 1.48
CA GLU A 23 -16.29 5.04 2.21
C GLU A 23 -15.18 3.99 2.03
N MET A 24 -14.06 4.44 1.49
CA MET A 24 -12.88 3.62 1.21
C MET A 24 -11.67 4.28 1.86
N GLU A 25 -10.64 3.48 2.15
CA GLU A 25 -9.41 3.96 2.77
C GLU A 25 -8.70 4.97 1.86
N TYR A 26 -8.11 5.99 2.49
CA TYR A 26 -7.10 6.81 1.84
C TYR A 26 -5.82 5.97 1.75
N LEU A 27 -5.34 5.72 0.53
CA LEU A 27 -4.13 4.92 0.32
C LEU A 27 -3.09 5.71 -0.46
N GLY A 28 -1.85 5.61 0.02
CA GLY A 28 -0.65 6.00 -0.71
C GLY A 28 -0.39 5.07 -1.89
N ARG A 29 0.71 5.32 -2.62
CA ARG A 29 1.07 4.50 -3.78
C ARG A 29 1.50 3.09 -3.43
N GLY A 30 1.83 2.79 -2.17
CA GLY A 30 2.26 1.45 -1.77
C GLY A 30 3.42 0.94 -2.61
N LEU A 31 4.38 1.84 -2.91
CA LEU A 31 5.53 1.49 -3.71
C LEU A 31 6.37 0.47 -2.94
N VAL A 32 6.64 -0.67 -3.58
CA VAL A 32 7.46 -1.74 -3.01
C VAL A 32 8.49 -2.21 -4.03
N GLY A 33 9.65 -2.62 -3.53
CA GLY A 33 10.73 -3.18 -4.33
C GLY A 33 11.20 -4.55 -3.82
N ILE A 34 11.32 -5.52 -4.74
CA ILE A 34 11.88 -6.85 -4.48
C ILE A 34 13.19 -7.01 -5.25
N VAL A 35 14.26 -7.31 -4.52
CA VAL A 35 15.58 -7.60 -5.11
C VAL A 35 15.51 -8.96 -5.81
N LYS A 36 15.65 -8.97 -7.13
CA LYS A 36 15.62 -10.21 -7.93
C LYS A 36 16.98 -10.88 -8.00
N ASN A 37 18.04 -10.08 -8.12
CA ASN A 37 19.44 -10.49 -8.15
C ASN A 37 20.33 -9.27 -7.87
N ASP A 38 21.65 -9.44 -7.97
CA ASP A 38 22.66 -8.42 -7.62
C ASP A 38 22.56 -7.10 -8.41
N ARG A 39 21.74 -7.03 -9.46
CA ARG A 39 21.61 -5.86 -10.35
C ARG A 39 20.18 -5.49 -10.71
N GLU A 40 19.19 -6.27 -10.23
CA GLU A 40 17.79 -6.10 -10.58
C GLU A 40 16.91 -5.90 -9.36
N VAL A 41 16.09 -4.85 -9.40
CA VAL A 41 14.99 -4.64 -8.45
C VAL A 41 13.69 -4.55 -9.24
N PHE A 42 12.73 -5.41 -8.90
CA PHE A 42 11.36 -5.32 -9.37
C PHE A 42 10.58 -4.38 -8.47
N LEU A 43 9.89 -3.41 -9.07
CA LEU A 43 9.10 -2.39 -8.40
C LEU A 43 7.64 -2.56 -8.79
N SER A 44 6.73 -2.38 -7.83
CA SER A 44 5.29 -2.29 -8.09
C SER A 44 4.62 -1.27 -7.19
N TRP A 45 3.53 -0.69 -7.67
CA TRP A 45 2.73 0.31 -6.94
C TRP A 45 1.24 0.16 -7.26
N ARG A 46 0.40 0.86 -6.50
CA ARG A 46 -1.06 0.87 -6.65
C ARG A 46 -1.50 1.82 -7.77
N LEU A 47 -2.39 1.32 -8.64
CA LEU A 47 -3.35 2.16 -9.35
C LEU A 47 -4.50 2.43 -8.39
N LEU A 48 -4.70 3.69 -8.01
CA LEU A 48 -5.70 4.06 -7.02
C LEU A 48 -7.08 4.17 -7.67
N GLY A 49 -8.14 3.88 -6.91
CA GLY A 49 -9.52 4.08 -7.38
C GLY A 49 -9.86 5.55 -7.69
N THR A 50 -9.05 6.48 -7.18
CA THR A 50 -9.15 7.93 -7.42
C THR A 50 -8.34 8.39 -8.63
N ASP A 51 -7.54 7.51 -9.25
CA ASP A 51 -6.80 7.86 -10.46
C ASP A 51 -7.73 7.93 -11.67
N PRO A 52 -7.54 8.93 -12.56
CA PRO A 52 -8.19 8.90 -13.86
C PRO A 52 -7.59 7.79 -14.72
N GLN A 53 -8.39 7.25 -15.65
CA GLN A 53 -7.96 6.19 -16.56
C GLN A 53 -6.75 6.57 -17.44
N THR A 54 -6.50 7.86 -17.61
CA THR A 54 -5.39 8.38 -18.42
C THR A 54 -4.13 8.66 -17.61
N VAL A 55 -4.06 8.27 -16.33
CA VAL A 55 -2.88 8.47 -15.50
C VAL A 55 -1.68 7.73 -16.10
N ALA A 56 -0.52 8.38 -16.08
CA ALA A 56 0.75 7.74 -16.40
C ALA A 56 1.71 7.85 -15.21
N PHE A 57 2.79 7.08 -15.21
CA PHE A 57 3.76 7.07 -14.12
C PHE A 57 5.19 7.27 -14.62
N ASN A 58 5.95 8.06 -13.86
CA ASN A 58 7.40 8.14 -13.97
C ASN A 58 8.05 7.61 -12.71
N LEU A 59 9.15 6.88 -12.87
CA LEU A 59 9.91 6.31 -11.77
C LEU A 59 11.26 6.98 -11.65
N TYR A 60 11.68 7.15 -10.41
CA TYR A 60 12.92 7.78 -10.05
C TYR A 60 13.66 6.95 -9.02
N ARG A 61 14.99 6.98 -9.09
CA ARG A 61 15.89 6.39 -8.10
C ARG A 61 16.85 7.45 -7.57
N SER A 62 17.01 7.50 -6.25
CA SER A 62 18.15 8.14 -5.58
C SER A 62 19.09 7.04 -5.09
N THR A 63 20.39 7.19 -5.32
CA THR A 63 21.43 6.25 -4.85
C THR A 63 22.37 7.00 -3.91
N ASP A 64 22.56 6.53 -2.67
CA ASP A 64 23.33 7.21 -1.61
C ASP A 64 22.94 8.69 -1.44
N SER A 65 21.63 8.96 -1.42
CA SER A 65 21.06 10.32 -1.29
C SER A 65 21.48 11.31 -2.40
N LYS A 66 21.98 10.81 -3.54
CA LYS A 66 22.27 11.63 -4.73
C LYS A 66 20.96 12.12 -5.39
N PRO A 67 21.04 13.13 -6.27
CA PRO A 67 19.87 13.62 -7.01
C PRO A 67 19.13 12.50 -7.74
N LEU A 68 17.80 12.67 -7.86
CA LEU A 68 16.93 11.71 -8.51
C LEU A 68 17.31 11.49 -9.97
N VAL A 69 17.41 10.22 -10.36
CA VAL A 69 17.60 9.79 -11.75
C VAL A 69 16.30 9.14 -12.22
N LYS A 70 15.75 9.65 -13.32
CA LYS A 70 14.57 9.05 -13.97
C LYS A 70 14.92 7.71 -14.61
N LEU A 71 14.11 6.68 -14.35
CA LEU A 71 14.37 5.31 -14.80
C LEU A 71 13.73 4.98 -16.14
N ASN A 72 12.54 5.51 -16.41
CA ASN A 72 11.78 5.24 -17.62
C ASN A 72 11.94 6.40 -18.65
N LYS A 73 12.11 6.06 -19.94
CA LYS A 73 12.19 7.05 -21.03
C LYS A 73 10.82 7.59 -21.43
N ILE A 74 9.82 6.72 -21.44
CA ILE A 74 8.43 7.02 -21.79
C ILE A 74 7.58 6.79 -20.53
N PRO A 75 6.63 7.69 -20.19
CA PRO A 75 5.70 7.47 -19.08
C PRO A 75 4.97 6.14 -19.19
N ILE A 76 4.88 5.40 -18.10
CA ILE A 76 4.25 4.07 -18.04
C ILE A 76 2.73 4.27 -17.93
N THR A 77 1.96 3.63 -18.82
CA THR A 77 0.50 3.79 -18.92
C THR A 77 -0.27 2.47 -18.94
N ASP A 78 0.42 1.35 -19.15
CA ASP A 78 -0.14 0.02 -19.38
C ASP A 78 0.08 -0.94 -18.20
N SER A 79 0.81 -0.50 -17.17
CA SER A 79 1.18 -1.31 -16.01
C SER A 79 1.48 -0.44 -14.79
N THR A 80 1.47 -1.06 -13.62
CA THR A 80 1.93 -0.46 -12.36
C THR A 80 3.11 -1.21 -11.75
N CYS A 81 4.00 -1.68 -12.63
CA CYS A 81 5.26 -2.31 -12.26
C CYS A 81 6.39 -1.92 -13.21
N PHE A 82 7.63 -2.06 -12.74
CA PHE A 82 8.85 -1.75 -13.49
C PHE A 82 10.03 -2.55 -12.94
N THR A 83 10.96 -2.96 -13.79
CA THR A 83 12.21 -3.57 -13.32
C THR A 83 13.37 -2.64 -13.61
N ASP A 84 14.07 -2.23 -12.56
CA ASP A 84 15.34 -1.52 -12.67
C ASP A 84 16.47 -2.53 -12.88
N THR A 85 17.01 -2.61 -14.09
CA THR A 85 17.93 -3.69 -14.51
C THR A 85 19.41 -3.37 -14.38
N ASN A 86 19.79 -2.22 -13.81
CA ASN A 86 21.19 -1.83 -13.64
C ASN A 86 21.39 -1.05 -12.34
N VAL A 87 20.80 -1.54 -11.25
CA VAL A 87 20.98 -0.94 -9.92
C VAL A 87 22.31 -1.35 -9.31
N ASN A 88 23.00 -0.40 -8.68
CA ASN A 88 24.14 -0.70 -7.82
C ASN A 88 23.63 -1.02 -6.41
N LEU A 89 23.49 -2.31 -6.09
CA LEU A 89 23.02 -2.77 -4.79
C LEU A 89 24.07 -2.69 -3.68
N SER A 90 25.33 -2.36 -3.99
CA SER A 90 26.33 -2.03 -2.96
C SER A 90 26.10 -0.67 -2.31
N SER A 91 25.22 0.15 -2.89
CA SER A 91 24.78 1.46 -2.37
C SER A 91 23.35 1.38 -1.84
N ALA A 92 22.97 2.31 -0.96
CA ALA A 92 21.57 2.46 -0.57
C ALA A 92 20.78 3.08 -1.72
N ASN A 93 19.58 2.58 -2.00
CA ASN A 93 18.75 3.05 -3.11
C ASN A 93 17.33 3.34 -2.62
N CYS A 94 16.81 4.54 -2.90
CA CYS A 94 15.43 4.92 -2.64
C CYS A 94 14.69 5.18 -3.95
N TYR A 95 13.51 4.60 -4.07
CA TYR A 95 12.66 4.68 -5.27
C TYR A 95 11.46 5.57 -5.02
N PHE A 96 11.02 6.25 -6.07
CA PHE A 96 9.87 7.16 -6.05
C PHE A 96 9.04 6.93 -7.31
N VAL A 97 7.72 7.00 -7.17
CA VAL A 97 6.77 7.06 -8.28
C VAL A 97 6.15 8.44 -8.29
N ARG A 98 6.10 9.06 -9.47
CA ARG A 98 5.35 10.29 -9.73
C ARG A 98 4.20 10.01 -10.70
N PRO A 99 2.94 10.27 -10.33
CA PRO A 99 1.85 10.28 -11.27
C PRO A 99 2.02 11.45 -12.25
N LEU A 100 1.55 11.26 -13.47
CA LEU A 100 1.54 12.24 -14.54
C LEU A 100 0.11 12.40 -15.02
N LEU A 101 -0.42 13.61 -14.94
CA LEU A 101 -1.75 13.96 -15.44
C LEU A 101 -1.63 15.10 -16.44
N ASN A 102 -2.20 14.92 -17.64
CA ASN A 102 -2.19 15.92 -18.72
C ASN A 102 -0.79 16.48 -19.03
N GLY A 103 0.24 15.65 -18.91
CA GLY A 103 1.64 16.03 -19.15
C GLY A 103 2.33 16.71 -17.96
N CYS A 104 1.64 16.94 -16.85
CA CYS A 104 2.22 17.51 -15.62
C CYS A 104 2.52 16.41 -14.59
N GLU A 105 3.73 16.40 -14.04
CA GLU A 105 4.06 15.53 -12.90
C GLU A 105 3.41 16.08 -11.63
N LEU A 106 2.83 15.16 -10.86
CA LEU A 106 2.33 15.42 -9.52
C LEU A 106 3.41 15.08 -8.48
N GLU A 107 3.08 15.36 -7.22
CA GLU A 107 3.94 15.04 -6.09
C GLU A 107 4.35 13.55 -6.06
N PRO A 108 5.58 13.24 -5.65
CA PRO A 108 6.03 11.86 -5.52
C PRO A 108 5.32 11.16 -4.36
N CYS A 109 5.24 9.83 -4.45
CA CYS A 109 4.84 9.01 -3.31
C CYS A 109 5.91 9.01 -2.19
N THR A 110 5.51 8.51 -1.02
CA THR A 110 6.45 8.06 0.01
C THR A 110 7.47 7.10 -0.59
N PRO A 111 8.79 7.30 -0.36
CA PRO A 111 9.80 6.49 -1.00
C PRO A 111 9.87 5.07 -0.43
N PHE A 112 10.26 4.14 -1.29
CA PHE A 112 10.69 2.81 -0.86
C PHE A 112 12.22 2.73 -0.88
N CYS A 113 12.83 2.53 0.28
CA CYS A 113 14.29 2.51 0.42
C CYS A 113 14.83 1.11 0.70
N ILE A 114 15.80 0.70 -0.10
CA ILE A 114 16.57 -0.53 0.03
C ILE A 114 17.96 -0.17 0.56
N LYS A 115 18.36 -0.79 1.67
CA LYS A 115 19.70 -0.63 2.25
C LYS A 115 20.77 -1.22 1.33
N SER A 116 22.03 -0.82 1.51
CA SER A 116 23.15 -1.42 0.80
C SER A 116 23.30 -2.90 1.13
N ASN A 117 23.73 -3.68 0.13
CA ASN A 117 23.88 -5.14 0.16
C ASN A 117 22.65 -5.86 0.75
N PRO A 118 21.44 -5.60 0.21
CA PRO A 118 20.23 -6.24 0.70
C PRO A 118 20.25 -7.73 0.37
N PRO A 119 19.67 -8.60 1.21
CA PRO A 119 19.46 -9.99 0.83
C PRO A 119 18.42 -10.08 -0.30
N ALA A 120 18.67 -10.96 -1.27
CA ALA A 120 17.73 -11.24 -2.36
C ALA A 120 16.63 -12.19 -1.87
N LEU A 121 15.62 -11.64 -1.20
CA LEU A 121 14.50 -12.40 -0.65
C LEU A 121 13.21 -12.08 -1.41
N PRO A 122 12.36 -13.09 -1.70
CA PRO A 122 11.07 -12.87 -2.34
C PRO A 122 9.99 -12.39 -1.36
N TYR A 123 10.39 -11.81 -0.21
CA TYR A 123 9.51 -11.35 0.85
C TYR A 123 10.13 -10.18 1.63
N ILE A 124 9.29 -9.41 2.32
CA ILE A 124 9.71 -8.41 3.31
C ILE A 124 9.61 -9.05 4.69
N SER A 125 10.66 -8.90 5.50
CA SER A 125 10.71 -9.42 6.86
C SER A 125 10.43 -8.31 7.86
N ILE A 126 9.42 -8.51 8.71
CA ILE A 126 9.06 -7.62 9.81
C ILE A 126 9.42 -8.32 11.11
N ARG A 127 10.27 -7.68 11.92
CA ARG A 127 10.71 -8.26 13.18
C ARG A 127 9.66 -8.02 14.25
N LEU A 128 9.00 -9.09 14.67
CA LEU A 128 7.99 -9.05 15.74
C LEU A 128 8.65 -9.04 17.14
N GLN A 129 7.95 -8.48 18.11
CA GLN A 129 8.27 -8.46 19.53
C GLN A 129 7.46 -9.52 20.30
N THR A 130 7.35 -10.72 19.74
CA THR A 130 6.56 -11.82 20.31
C THR A 130 6.98 -12.12 21.77
N PRO A 131 6.06 -12.04 22.74
CA PRO A 131 6.36 -12.34 24.14
C PRO A 131 6.68 -13.84 24.37
N ASP A 132 7.40 -14.13 25.44
CA ASP A 132 7.72 -15.52 25.81
C ASP A 132 6.47 -16.36 26.04
N GLY A 133 6.41 -17.52 25.38
CA GLY A 133 5.26 -18.43 25.45
C GLY A 133 4.10 -18.06 24.52
N TYR A 134 4.29 -17.07 23.63
CA TYR A 134 3.36 -16.71 22.57
C TYR A 134 3.93 -17.05 21.19
N SER A 135 3.05 -17.08 20.20
CA SER A 135 3.38 -17.17 18.78
C SER A 135 2.43 -16.29 17.96
N PRO A 136 2.89 -15.70 16.85
CA PRO A 136 2.03 -14.98 15.91
C PRO A 136 0.97 -15.90 15.33
N ASN A 137 -0.25 -15.40 15.16
CA ASN A 137 -1.36 -16.13 14.57
C ASN A 137 -2.07 -15.28 13.50
N ASP A 138 -3.39 -15.08 13.60
CA ASP A 138 -4.16 -14.32 12.64
C ASP A 138 -3.65 -12.87 12.52
N GLY A 139 -3.72 -12.35 11.30
CA GLY A 139 -3.36 -10.98 10.97
C GLY A 139 -4.48 -10.25 10.24
N SER A 140 -4.55 -8.95 10.44
CA SER A 140 -5.33 -8.03 9.62
C SER A 140 -4.48 -6.81 9.27
N VAL A 141 -5.05 -5.90 8.49
CA VAL A 141 -4.40 -4.66 8.10
C VAL A 141 -5.34 -3.49 8.31
N GLY A 142 -4.76 -2.34 8.57
CA GLY A 142 -5.46 -1.07 8.64
C GLY A 142 -4.46 0.07 8.68
N ASP A 143 -4.85 1.21 8.13
CA ASP A 143 -4.12 2.46 8.33
C ASP A 143 -4.51 3.01 9.71
N LEU A 144 -3.62 2.88 10.69
CA LEU A 144 -3.89 3.20 12.09
C LEU A 144 -3.47 4.63 12.45
N ASP A 145 -2.67 5.30 11.62
CA ASP A 145 -2.20 6.66 11.84
C ASP A 145 -2.57 7.67 10.74
N GLY A 146 -3.21 7.22 9.67
CA GLY A 146 -3.77 8.04 8.59
C GLY A 146 -2.75 8.45 7.54
N ASP A 147 -1.59 7.79 7.46
CA ASP A 147 -0.53 8.13 6.51
C ASP A 147 -0.75 7.53 5.10
N GLY A 148 -1.76 6.67 4.95
CA GLY A 148 -2.12 5.98 3.72
C GLY A 148 -1.33 4.71 3.44
N GLU A 149 -0.51 4.24 4.38
CA GLU A 149 0.09 2.91 4.36
C GLU A 149 -0.53 2.02 5.45
N TYR A 150 -0.47 0.71 5.25
CA TYR A 150 -1.04 -0.22 6.22
C TYR A 150 -0.04 -0.53 7.33
N GLU A 151 -0.54 -0.53 8.57
CA GLU A 151 0.02 -1.36 9.63
C GLU A 151 -0.56 -2.76 9.55
N ILE A 152 0.23 -3.73 10.01
CA ILE A 152 -0.22 -5.11 10.19
C ILE A 152 -0.58 -5.29 11.66
N VAL A 153 -1.85 -5.61 11.92
CA VAL A 153 -2.33 -5.97 13.25
C VAL A 153 -2.22 -7.48 13.40
N ILE A 154 -1.39 -7.94 14.33
CA ILE A 154 -1.15 -9.36 14.59
C ILE A 154 -1.74 -9.76 15.94
N HIS A 155 -2.48 -10.87 15.94
CA HIS A 155 -2.92 -11.55 17.15
C HIS A 155 -1.83 -12.53 17.62
N GLN A 156 -1.14 -12.21 18.71
CA GLN A 156 -0.21 -13.11 19.38
C GLN A 156 -0.98 -14.04 20.32
N VAL A 157 -0.80 -15.34 20.16
CA VAL A 157 -1.49 -16.37 20.95
C VAL A 157 -0.52 -17.22 21.74
N GLY A 158 -0.83 -17.46 23.00
CA GLY A 158 -0.18 -18.49 23.80
C GLY A 158 -0.98 -19.79 23.77
N ARG A 159 -1.43 -20.26 24.94
CA ARG A 159 -2.30 -21.43 25.05
C ARG A 159 -3.73 -21.10 24.62
N GLY A 160 -4.07 -21.43 23.38
CA GLY A 160 -5.45 -21.42 22.86
C GLY A 160 -6.20 -22.72 23.16
N ARG A 161 -7.54 -22.69 23.05
CA ARG A 161 -8.43 -23.85 23.13
C ARG A 161 -9.62 -23.70 22.20
N ASP A 162 -10.11 -24.83 21.70
CA ASP A 162 -11.42 -24.92 21.08
C ASP A 162 -12.53 -24.90 22.15
N ASN A 163 -13.74 -24.47 21.78
CA ASN A 163 -14.89 -24.39 22.67
C ASN A 163 -15.26 -25.73 23.34
N SER A 164 -14.93 -26.87 22.72
CA SER A 164 -15.16 -28.20 23.28
C SER A 164 -14.17 -28.63 24.38
N GLN A 165 -13.09 -27.87 24.59
CA GLN A 165 -11.99 -28.26 25.49
C GLN A 165 -11.96 -27.41 26.76
N ASN A 166 -12.07 -28.07 27.92
CA ASN A 166 -11.98 -27.41 29.23
C ASN A 166 -10.56 -26.92 29.55
N GLY A 167 -10.45 -25.80 30.27
CA GLY A 167 -9.22 -25.33 30.91
C GLY A 167 -8.90 -23.86 30.58
N PHE A 168 -7.97 -23.28 31.34
CA PHE A 168 -7.58 -21.88 31.14
C PHE A 168 -6.80 -21.68 29.83
N THR A 169 -6.98 -20.51 29.23
CA THR A 169 -6.23 -19.99 28.09
C THR A 169 -5.30 -18.87 28.53
N THR A 170 -4.27 -18.63 27.73
CA THR A 170 -3.47 -17.40 27.87
C THR A 170 -4.28 -16.20 27.36
N ALA A 171 -4.04 -15.01 27.91
CA ALA A 171 -4.68 -13.79 27.42
C ALA A 171 -4.26 -13.50 25.96
N PRO A 172 -5.16 -13.03 25.09
CA PRO A 172 -4.80 -12.59 23.74
C PRO A 172 -4.02 -11.27 23.80
N ILE A 173 -3.04 -11.11 22.92
CA ILE A 173 -2.30 -9.86 22.74
C ILE A 173 -2.43 -9.43 21.28
N PHE A 174 -2.76 -8.16 21.06
CA PHE A 174 -2.74 -7.55 19.73
C PHE A 174 -1.59 -6.56 19.64
N GLU A 175 -0.78 -6.73 18.62
CA GLU A 175 0.33 -5.85 18.28
C GLU A 175 0.06 -5.25 16.90
N ALA A 176 0.54 -4.03 16.66
CA ALA A 176 0.51 -3.39 15.35
C ALA A 176 1.93 -3.07 14.93
N TYR A 177 2.27 -3.32 13.67
CA TYR A 177 3.60 -3.09 13.12
C TYR A 177 3.52 -2.33 11.80
N LYS A 178 4.40 -1.35 11.63
CA LYS A 178 4.71 -0.81 10.30
C LYS A 178 5.58 -1.81 9.52
N LEU A 179 5.64 -1.65 8.19
CA LEU A 179 6.46 -2.50 7.32
C LEU A 179 7.97 -2.43 7.61
N ASP A 180 8.44 -1.38 8.29
CA ASP A 180 9.83 -1.24 8.72
C ASP A 180 10.14 -1.93 10.06
N GLY A 181 9.11 -2.47 10.73
CA GLY A 181 9.20 -3.17 12.01
C GLY A 181 9.06 -2.30 13.25
N THR A 182 8.69 -1.03 13.10
CA THR A 182 8.27 -0.17 14.22
C THR A 182 6.94 -0.63 14.79
#